data_AF-I3JTI9-F1
#
_entry.id   AF-I3JTI9-F1
#
_cell.length_a   1.000
_cell.length_b   1.000
_cell.length_c   1.000
_cell.angle_alpha   90.00
_cell.angle_beta   90.00
_cell.angle_gamma   90.00
#
_symmetry.space_group_name_H-M   'P 1'
#
loop_
_entity.id
_entity.type
_entity.pdbx_description
1 polymer ?
#
loop_
_entity_poly.entity_id
_entity_poly.type
_entity_poly.pdbx_seq_one_letter_code
_entity_poly.pdbx_strand_id
1 'polypeptide(L)'
;MGLLSQGSPLNWEETRKYADHIRKHGIIQFLNIYNKLKDRQKDVLKWGDEVEYMLVEFDDKDEKVRLVLNGGDILATLQDQGENINPNHPTLWRPEYGSYMIEGTPGQPYGGTMSEFNTVEGNMRKRRREASSVLNPKETLCAITAFPRLGCPGFTKPEYRPTPVETGVSKSLFFPDEAINRHPRFSTLTRNIRHRRGEKVVINVPIFKDKCTPSPFVEEFPEDDGEAARAALPDHIYMDAMGFGMGNCCLQVTFQACSIDEARYLYDQLATFCPIVMALSAASPFYRGHVSDIDCRWGVISASVDDRTQEERGLKPLKNNKYRIFKSRYDSIDSYLSCCGEKYNDIDLTIDEEIYKQLLSAGIDKLLAQHIAHLFIRDPLSVFEEKIHLDDENESDHFENLQSTNWQTMRFKPPPPNSDIGWRVEFRPMEVQLTDFENAAYVVFVVLLTRVILSYKLDFLIPLSKVDENMKVAQKRNAVQEGMFYFRKDIFKGCNPVLDGTASAQNGVESDGANEEYTLMSIDTIINGKEGVFQGLIPILNCYLENMEVDVDTRCTILNYLKLIKKRASGELMTMAKWMREFVAKHPDYKQDSIITDKINYDLLRKCDRIAKGEEQCPELIGNPVNRSQ
;
A
#
# COMPACT_ATOMS: atom_id res chain seq x y z
N MET A 1 -1.12 12.17 -8.70
CA MET A 1 0.03 11.54 -9.39
C MET A 1 0.18 12.10 -10.79
N GLY A 2 1.41 12.13 -11.32
CA GLY A 2 1.67 12.53 -12.71
C GLY A 2 1.14 11.49 -13.70
N LEU A 3 0.67 11.95 -14.87
CA LEU A 3 0.34 11.07 -16.00
C LEU A 3 1.57 10.22 -16.36
N LEU A 4 1.38 8.93 -16.66
CA LEU A 4 2.47 8.10 -17.15
C LEU A 4 2.99 8.68 -18.47
N SER A 5 4.27 9.02 -18.53
CA SER A 5 4.91 9.44 -19.77
C SER A 5 4.96 8.28 -20.75
N GLN A 6 4.65 8.55 -22.02
CA GLN A 6 4.90 7.61 -23.12
C GLN A 6 6.36 7.77 -23.59
N GLY A 7 6.99 6.65 -23.96
CA GLY A 7 8.36 6.61 -24.44
C GLY A 7 8.78 5.18 -24.81
N SER A 8 10.00 5.05 -25.30
CA SER A 8 10.59 3.79 -25.75
C SER A 8 11.30 3.10 -24.57
N PRO A 9 10.71 2.03 -23.98
CA PRO A 9 11.31 1.38 -22.82
C PRO A 9 12.58 0.61 -23.15
N LEU A 10 13.58 0.78 -22.30
CA LEU A 10 14.80 -0.01 -22.33
C LEU A 10 14.57 -1.38 -21.67
N ASN A 11 15.12 -2.43 -22.28
CA ASN A 11 15.20 -3.73 -21.61
C ASN A 11 16.25 -3.70 -20.48
N TRP A 12 16.37 -4.77 -19.71
CA TRP A 12 17.29 -4.80 -18.57
C TRP A 12 18.76 -4.59 -18.96
N GLU A 13 19.22 -5.23 -20.04
CA GLU A 13 20.61 -5.12 -20.49
C GLU A 13 20.99 -3.70 -20.93
N GLU A 14 20.03 -2.96 -21.48
CA GLU A 14 20.16 -1.54 -21.81
C GLU A 14 20.06 -0.66 -20.56
N THR A 15 19.03 -0.88 -19.73
CA THR A 15 18.79 -0.12 -18.49
C THR A 15 20.00 -0.17 -17.57
N ARG A 16 20.60 -1.35 -17.39
CA ARG A 16 21.78 -1.56 -16.55
C ARG A 16 22.97 -0.68 -16.95
N LYS A 17 23.15 -0.38 -18.24
CA LYS A 17 24.25 0.47 -18.73
C LYS A 17 24.14 1.91 -18.25
N TYR A 18 22.92 2.38 -17.99
CA TYR A 18 22.64 3.74 -17.53
C TYR A 18 22.32 3.82 -16.03
N ALA A 19 22.39 2.71 -15.28
CA ALA A 19 21.99 2.67 -13.87
C ALA A 19 22.75 3.70 -13.01
N ASP A 20 24.08 3.77 -13.14
CA ASP A 20 24.91 4.74 -12.41
C ASP A 20 24.67 6.18 -12.85
N HIS A 21 24.43 6.40 -14.15
CA HIS A 21 24.07 7.70 -14.69
C HIS A 21 22.77 8.22 -14.06
N ILE A 22 21.72 7.39 -14.06
CA ILE A 22 20.41 7.73 -13.48
C ILE A 22 20.52 7.95 -11.98
N ARG A 23 21.27 7.13 -11.24
CA ARG A 23 21.52 7.36 -9.81
C ARG A 23 22.19 8.71 -9.56
N LYS A 24 23.27 9.00 -10.28
CA LYS A 24 24.01 10.25 -10.14
C LYS A 24 23.13 11.47 -10.41
N HIS A 25 22.43 11.49 -11.55
CA HIS A 25 21.57 12.59 -11.95
C HIS A 25 20.32 12.71 -11.05
N GLY A 26 19.76 11.59 -10.59
CA GLY A 26 18.67 11.59 -9.61
C GLY A 26 19.05 12.23 -8.27
N ILE A 27 20.30 12.05 -7.80
CA ILE A 27 20.79 12.74 -6.59
C ILE A 27 20.95 14.25 -6.85
N ILE A 28 21.41 14.66 -8.03
CA ILE A 28 21.50 16.08 -8.39
C ILE A 28 20.10 16.72 -8.41
N GLN A 29 19.12 16.06 -9.03
CA GLN A 29 17.72 16.50 -9.05
C GLN A 29 17.15 16.65 -7.63
N PHE A 30 17.38 15.66 -6.75
CA PHE A 30 16.98 15.76 -5.35
C PHE A 30 17.62 16.96 -4.63
N LEU A 31 18.92 17.16 -4.79
CA LEU A 31 19.63 18.29 -4.18
C LEU A 31 19.11 19.64 -4.69
N ASN A 32 18.76 19.73 -5.97
CA ASN A 32 18.15 20.93 -6.54
C ASN A 32 16.77 21.21 -5.92
N ILE A 33 15.91 20.19 -5.80
CA ILE A 33 14.60 20.31 -5.14
C ILE A 33 14.77 20.72 -3.68
N TYR A 34 15.64 20.02 -2.94
CA TYR A 34 15.89 20.28 -1.53
C TYR A 34 16.39 21.70 -1.32
N ASN A 35 17.42 22.14 -2.05
CA ASN A 35 17.96 23.49 -1.86
C ASN A 35 16.98 24.61 -2.22
N LYS A 36 16.09 24.38 -3.19
CA LYS A 36 15.02 25.33 -3.53
C LYS A 36 13.93 25.41 -2.45
N LEU A 37 13.65 24.33 -1.71
CA LEU A 37 12.42 24.19 -0.92
C LEU A 37 12.60 23.75 0.54
N LYS A 38 13.83 23.57 1.03
CA LYS A 38 14.10 23.17 2.43
C LYS A 38 13.61 24.18 3.47
N ASP A 39 13.67 25.47 3.15
CA ASP A 39 13.24 26.55 4.03
C ASP A 39 11.75 26.92 3.84
N ARG A 40 11.02 26.16 3.00
CA ARG A 40 9.59 26.37 2.77
C ARG A 40 8.81 25.99 4.03
N GLN A 41 7.96 26.92 4.46
CA GLN A 41 7.15 26.81 5.68
C GLN A 41 5.74 27.30 5.40
N LYS A 42 4.80 27.01 6.31
CA LYS A 42 3.41 27.50 6.30
C LYS A 42 2.59 26.97 5.12
N ASP A 43 2.97 25.83 4.55
CA ASP A 43 2.06 25.11 3.68
C ASP A 43 0.82 24.69 4.48
N VAL A 44 -0.35 24.79 3.85
CA VAL A 44 -1.60 24.36 4.47
C VAL A 44 -1.79 22.86 4.27
N LEU A 45 -2.51 22.22 5.19
CA LEU A 45 -2.93 20.83 5.02
C LEU A 45 -3.78 20.72 3.75
N LYS A 46 -3.24 20.00 2.78
CA LYS A 46 -3.94 19.46 1.62
C LYS A 46 -3.78 17.94 1.67
N TRP A 47 -4.81 17.19 1.33
CA TRP A 47 -4.73 15.74 1.38
C TRP A 47 -5.68 15.09 0.38
N GLY A 48 -5.49 13.82 0.09
CA GLY A 48 -6.30 13.08 -0.86
C GLY A 48 -6.12 11.58 -0.69
N ASP A 49 -7.16 10.84 -1.00
CA ASP A 49 -7.15 9.39 -1.06
C ASP A 49 -6.95 8.88 -2.49
N GLU A 50 -6.41 7.68 -2.61
CA GLU A 50 -6.28 6.93 -3.86
C GLU A 50 -6.94 5.57 -3.63
N VAL A 51 -7.95 5.24 -4.46
CA VAL A 51 -8.72 3.99 -4.38
C VAL A 51 -8.52 3.23 -5.68
N GLU A 52 -8.01 2.01 -5.56
CA GLU A 52 -7.83 1.11 -6.69
C GLU A 52 -9.05 0.18 -6.82
N TYR A 53 -9.41 -0.12 -8.06
CA TYR A 53 -10.58 -0.93 -8.38
C TYR A 53 -10.25 -1.99 -9.43
N MET A 54 -10.98 -3.10 -9.39
CA MET A 54 -10.96 -4.15 -10.43
C MET A 54 -12.25 -4.11 -11.25
N LEU A 55 -12.11 -4.24 -12.57
CA LEU A 55 -13.19 -4.42 -13.53
C LEU A 55 -13.52 -5.91 -13.64
N VAL A 56 -14.79 -6.27 -13.41
CA VAL A 56 -15.24 -7.67 -13.48
C VAL A 56 -16.48 -7.82 -14.35
N GLU A 57 -16.61 -8.96 -15.03
CA GLU A 57 -17.81 -9.39 -15.74
C GLU A 57 -18.44 -10.57 -14.99
N PHE A 58 -19.75 -10.50 -14.75
CA PHE A 58 -20.52 -11.66 -14.29
C PHE A 58 -21.09 -12.46 -15.47
N ASP A 59 -20.73 -13.73 -15.54
CA ASP A 59 -21.33 -14.70 -16.45
C ASP A 59 -22.38 -15.53 -15.71
N ASP A 60 -23.63 -15.08 -15.77
CA ASP A 60 -24.76 -15.74 -15.09
C ASP A 60 -25.05 -17.14 -15.61
N LYS A 61 -24.64 -17.45 -16.85
CA LYS A 61 -24.93 -18.73 -17.50
C LYS A 61 -24.02 -19.82 -16.97
N ASP A 62 -22.73 -19.50 -16.88
CA ASP A 62 -21.70 -20.45 -16.45
C ASP A 62 -21.32 -20.27 -14.97
N GLU A 63 -21.98 -19.33 -14.27
CA GLU A 63 -21.76 -18.95 -12.88
C GLU A 63 -20.29 -18.62 -12.60
N LYS A 64 -19.72 -17.74 -13.44
CA LYS A 64 -18.32 -17.31 -13.37
C LYS A 64 -18.21 -15.81 -13.21
N VAL A 65 -17.13 -15.38 -12.59
CA VAL A 65 -16.70 -13.97 -12.58
C VAL A 65 -15.30 -13.90 -13.16
N ARG A 66 -15.09 -12.96 -14.07
CA ARG A 66 -13.82 -12.79 -14.80
C ARG A 66 -13.37 -11.35 -14.74
N LEU A 67 -12.06 -11.14 -14.68
CA LEU A 67 -11.44 -9.82 -14.75
C LEU A 67 -11.44 -9.31 -16.19
N VAL A 68 -11.95 -8.10 -16.41
CA VAL A 68 -12.13 -7.51 -17.75
C VAL A 68 -10.89 -6.73 -18.15
N LEU A 69 -10.20 -7.15 -19.20
CA LEU A 69 -8.89 -6.61 -19.60
C LEU A 69 -8.97 -5.31 -20.43
N ASN A 70 -9.97 -4.47 -20.16
CA ASN A 70 -10.27 -3.22 -20.89
C ASN A 70 -10.03 -1.95 -20.06
N GLY A 71 -9.31 -2.03 -18.94
CA GLY A 71 -9.05 -0.89 -18.05
C GLY A 71 -8.44 0.32 -18.76
N GLY A 72 -7.58 0.11 -19.77
CA GLY A 72 -7.04 1.20 -20.59
C GLY A 72 -8.08 1.94 -21.42
N ASP A 73 -9.06 1.23 -21.99
CA ASP A 73 -10.11 1.81 -22.84
C ASP A 73 -11.15 2.56 -21.97
N ILE A 74 -11.49 1.99 -20.80
CA ILE A 74 -12.33 2.63 -19.79
C ILE A 74 -11.66 3.90 -19.25
N LEU A 75 -10.37 3.81 -18.91
CA LEU A 75 -9.59 4.94 -18.42
C LEU A 75 -9.55 6.09 -19.43
N ALA A 76 -9.29 5.80 -20.71
CA ALA A 76 -9.30 6.81 -21.76
C ALA A 76 -10.66 7.52 -21.84
N THR A 77 -11.75 6.75 -21.79
CA THR A 77 -13.12 7.31 -21.78
C THR A 77 -13.36 8.22 -20.57
N LEU A 78 -12.93 7.80 -19.38
CA LEU A 78 -13.09 8.59 -18.15
C LEU A 78 -12.26 9.88 -18.17
N GLN A 79 -11.04 9.83 -18.69
CA GLN A 79 -10.18 11.01 -18.83
C GLN A 79 -10.74 11.98 -19.86
N ASP A 80 -11.22 11.47 -21.00
CA ASP A 80 -11.85 12.26 -22.07
C ASP A 80 -13.14 12.93 -21.61
N GLN A 81 -13.96 12.26 -20.79
CA GLN A 81 -15.17 12.85 -20.22
C GLN A 81 -14.89 13.73 -18.99
N GLY A 82 -13.70 13.61 -18.40
CA GLY A 82 -13.32 14.22 -17.13
C GLY A 82 -12.27 15.33 -17.30
N GLU A 83 -11.04 15.04 -16.86
CA GLU A 83 -9.97 16.03 -16.73
C GLU A 83 -9.53 16.66 -18.07
N ASN A 84 -9.70 15.95 -19.20
CA ASN A 84 -9.35 16.48 -20.53
C ASN A 84 -10.33 17.57 -21.01
N ILE A 85 -11.57 17.56 -20.53
CA ILE A 85 -12.59 18.59 -20.84
C ILE A 85 -12.62 19.67 -19.74
N ASN A 86 -12.56 19.24 -18.48
CA ASN A 86 -12.63 20.13 -17.33
C ASN A 86 -11.41 19.90 -16.43
N PRO A 87 -10.40 20.78 -16.44
CA PRO A 87 -9.24 20.67 -15.55
C PRO A 87 -9.60 20.66 -14.05
N ASN A 88 -10.79 21.18 -13.70
CA ASN A 88 -11.35 21.15 -12.35
C ASN A 88 -12.38 20.02 -12.17
N HIS A 89 -12.28 18.95 -12.96
CA HIS A 89 -13.14 17.79 -12.82
C HIS A 89 -13.00 17.22 -11.40
N PRO A 90 -14.10 16.88 -10.71
CA PRO A 90 -14.07 16.52 -9.29
C PRO A 90 -13.50 15.13 -8.99
N THR A 91 -13.10 14.38 -10.00
CA THR A 91 -12.51 13.04 -9.93
C THR A 91 -11.41 12.95 -10.98
N LEU A 92 -10.31 12.24 -10.66
CA LEU A 92 -9.25 11.91 -11.62
C LEU A 92 -9.07 10.40 -11.67
N TRP A 93 -8.60 9.91 -12.82
CA TRP A 93 -8.41 8.48 -13.06
C TRP A 93 -7.01 8.20 -13.58
N ARG A 94 -6.36 7.16 -13.04
CA ARG A 94 -4.99 6.76 -13.39
C ARG A 94 -4.93 5.26 -13.73
N PRO A 95 -3.99 4.85 -14.60
CA PRO A 95 -3.78 3.45 -14.90
C PRO A 95 -3.05 2.75 -13.75
N GLU A 96 -3.39 1.50 -13.51
CA GLU A 96 -2.67 0.61 -12.60
C GLU A 96 -2.07 -0.61 -13.32
N TYR A 97 -1.28 -1.42 -12.60
CA TYR A 97 -0.55 -2.55 -13.18
C TYR A 97 -1.43 -3.54 -13.95
N GLY A 98 -2.57 -3.94 -13.38
CA GLY A 98 -3.49 -4.87 -14.03
C GLY A 98 -4.21 -4.19 -15.19
N SER A 99 -4.33 -4.84 -16.35
CA SER A 99 -5.15 -4.33 -17.45
C SER A 99 -6.65 -4.32 -17.12
N TYR A 100 -7.03 -4.94 -16.01
CA TYR A 100 -8.35 -4.92 -15.40
C TYR A 100 -8.49 -3.91 -14.25
N MET A 101 -7.47 -3.08 -13.99
CA MET A 101 -7.47 -2.12 -12.89
C MET A 101 -7.62 -0.69 -13.37
N ILE A 102 -8.31 0.12 -12.57
CA ILE A 102 -8.31 1.58 -12.64
C ILE A 102 -8.17 2.14 -11.22
N GLU A 103 -7.51 3.28 -11.10
CA GLU A 103 -7.38 3.99 -9.84
C GLU A 103 -8.08 5.34 -9.92
N GLY A 104 -8.88 5.67 -8.89
CA GLY A 104 -9.58 6.93 -8.78
C GLY A 104 -9.09 7.77 -7.61
N THR A 105 -8.93 9.08 -7.82
CA THR A 105 -8.60 10.08 -6.78
C THR A 105 -9.61 11.23 -6.80
N PRO A 106 -9.71 12.06 -5.74
CA PRO A 106 -10.44 13.31 -5.86
C PRO A 106 -9.79 14.21 -6.92
N GLY A 107 -10.62 15.01 -7.58
CA GLY A 107 -10.27 15.99 -8.61
C GLY A 107 -9.25 17.03 -8.17
N GLN A 108 -9.39 17.41 -6.91
CA GLN A 108 -8.55 18.38 -6.21
C GLN A 108 -8.30 17.82 -4.81
N PRO A 109 -7.15 18.13 -4.18
CA PRO A 109 -6.94 17.74 -2.79
C PRO A 109 -7.98 18.38 -1.88
N TYR A 110 -8.43 17.64 -0.88
CA TYR A 110 -9.25 18.14 0.21
C TYR A 110 -8.51 19.22 1.00
N GLY A 111 -9.27 20.18 1.54
CA GLY A 111 -8.75 21.24 2.41
C GLY A 111 -8.48 20.79 3.85
N GLY A 112 -8.01 21.73 4.66
CA GLY A 112 -7.66 21.51 6.07
C GLY A 112 -8.81 21.70 7.08
N THR A 113 -10.02 22.05 6.63
CA THR A 113 -11.17 22.28 7.52
C THR A 113 -11.87 20.97 7.87
N MET A 114 -12.42 20.87 9.09
CA MET A 114 -13.11 19.66 9.55
C MET A 114 -14.31 19.27 8.67
N SER A 115 -14.98 20.24 8.06
CA SER A 115 -16.09 20.03 7.13
C SER A 115 -15.74 19.18 5.91
N GLU A 116 -14.45 19.12 5.51
CA GLU A 116 -13.99 18.29 4.40
C GLU A 116 -14.19 16.80 4.66
N PHE A 117 -14.26 16.36 5.92
CA PHE A 117 -14.55 14.96 6.23
C PHE A 117 -15.93 14.50 5.76
N ASN A 118 -16.88 15.43 5.54
CA ASN A 118 -18.18 15.08 4.95
C ASN A 118 -18.11 14.82 3.43
N THR A 119 -17.04 15.25 2.74
CA THR A 119 -16.98 15.21 1.27
C THR A 119 -16.33 13.94 0.73
N VAL A 120 -15.52 13.25 1.54
CA VAL A 120 -14.73 12.06 1.18
C VAL A 120 -15.59 10.95 0.57
N GLU A 121 -16.56 10.45 1.34
CA GLU A 121 -17.44 9.37 0.92
C GLU A 121 -18.31 9.77 -0.28
N GLY A 122 -18.75 11.04 -0.33
CA GLY A 122 -19.46 11.60 -1.47
C GLY A 122 -18.62 11.58 -2.76
N ASN A 123 -17.33 11.90 -2.65
CA ASN A 123 -16.40 11.86 -3.76
C ASN A 123 -16.10 10.42 -4.22
N MET A 124 -15.87 9.49 -3.29
CA MET A 124 -15.70 8.05 -3.60
C MET A 124 -16.93 7.48 -4.32
N ARG A 125 -18.13 7.78 -3.83
CA ARG A 125 -19.38 7.41 -4.51
C ARG A 125 -19.50 8.01 -5.90
N LYS A 126 -19.05 9.26 -6.08
CA LYS A 126 -19.04 9.91 -7.38
C LYS A 126 -18.11 9.18 -8.35
N ARG A 127 -16.88 8.87 -7.94
CA ARG A 127 -15.93 8.03 -8.70
C ARG A 127 -16.57 6.71 -9.11
N ARG A 128 -17.15 5.98 -8.15
CA ARG A 128 -17.80 4.69 -8.43
C ARG A 128 -18.92 4.82 -9.47
N ARG A 129 -19.79 5.81 -9.35
CA ARG A 129 -20.90 6.06 -10.30
C ARG A 129 -20.39 6.40 -11.69
N GLU A 130 -19.39 7.26 -11.77
CA GLU A 130 -18.79 7.71 -13.02
C GLU A 130 -18.14 6.55 -13.77
N ALA A 131 -17.26 5.79 -13.12
CA ALA A 131 -16.67 4.58 -13.68
C ALA A 131 -17.74 3.55 -14.07
N SER A 132 -18.75 3.32 -13.22
CA SER A 132 -19.84 2.38 -13.55
C SER A 132 -20.66 2.81 -14.77
N SER A 133 -20.76 4.11 -15.05
CA SER A 133 -21.58 4.62 -16.17
C SER A 133 -21.00 4.33 -17.55
N VAL A 134 -19.71 3.99 -17.61
CA VAL A 134 -19.00 3.68 -18.86
C VAL A 134 -18.74 2.18 -19.06
N LEU A 135 -19.21 1.33 -18.14
CA LEU A 135 -19.07 -0.13 -18.23
C LEU A 135 -20.17 -0.77 -19.05
N ASN A 136 -19.89 -1.96 -19.59
CA ASN A 136 -20.92 -2.74 -20.29
C ASN A 136 -21.97 -3.29 -19.30
N PRO A 137 -23.19 -3.66 -19.76
CA PRO A 137 -24.29 -4.06 -18.86
C PRO A 137 -24.03 -5.26 -17.92
N LYS A 138 -23.08 -6.14 -18.23
CA LYS A 138 -22.68 -7.29 -17.40
C LYS A 138 -21.41 -7.05 -16.57
N GLU A 139 -20.83 -5.87 -16.73
CA GLU A 139 -19.59 -5.49 -16.07
C GLU A 139 -19.89 -4.63 -14.85
N THR A 140 -19.00 -4.70 -13.86
CA THR A 140 -19.06 -3.81 -12.71
C THR A 140 -17.66 -3.52 -12.17
N LEU A 141 -17.61 -2.56 -11.25
CA LEU A 141 -16.39 -2.10 -10.60
C LEU A 141 -16.36 -2.58 -9.15
N CYS A 142 -15.37 -3.38 -8.80
CA CYS A 142 -15.20 -3.92 -7.46
C CYS A 142 -14.00 -3.28 -6.75
N ALA A 143 -14.24 -2.76 -5.54
CA ALA A 143 -13.18 -2.35 -4.61
C ALA A 143 -12.84 -3.57 -3.73
N ILE A 144 -12.07 -4.51 -4.28
CA ILE A 144 -11.64 -5.72 -3.58
C ILE A 144 -10.12 -5.77 -3.61
N THR A 145 -9.49 -6.15 -2.49
CA THR A 145 -8.02 -6.15 -2.43
C THR A 145 -7.41 -7.22 -3.33
N ALA A 146 -7.82 -8.48 -3.19
CA ALA A 146 -7.31 -9.58 -3.99
C ALA A 146 -8.46 -10.29 -4.70
N PHE A 147 -8.35 -10.49 -6.02
CA PHE A 147 -9.31 -11.29 -6.77
C PHE A 147 -9.11 -12.78 -6.40
N PRO A 148 -10.11 -13.48 -5.81
CA PRO A 148 -9.87 -14.78 -5.16
C PRO A 148 -9.30 -15.86 -6.08
N ARG A 149 -9.64 -15.82 -7.37
CA ARG A 149 -9.23 -16.78 -8.41
C ARG A 149 -8.22 -16.21 -9.40
N LEU A 150 -7.44 -15.20 -9.00
CA LEU A 150 -6.42 -14.61 -9.87
C LEU A 150 -5.42 -15.68 -10.31
N GLY A 151 -5.14 -15.80 -11.61
CA GLY A 151 -4.25 -16.84 -12.14
C GLY A 151 -4.86 -18.25 -12.22
N CYS A 152 -6.14 -18.44 -11.90
CA CYS A 152 -6.84 -19.70 -12.18
C CYS A 152 -7.26 -19.80 -13.66
N PRO A 153 -7.46 -21.00 -14.23
CA PRO A 153 -7.94 -21.15 -15.59
C PRO A 153 -9.22 -20.34 -15.87
N GLY A 154 -9.25 -19.58 -16.97
CA GLY A 154 -10.42 -18.80 -17.38
C GLY A 154 -10.71 -17.54 -16.56
N PHE A 155 -9.77 -17.05 -15.74
CA PHE A 155 -10.03 -15.91 -14.85
C PHE A 155 -10.17 -14.55 -15.55
N THR A 156 -9.77 -14.42 -16.82
CA THR A 156 -9.81 -13.16 -17.58
C THR A 156 -10.91 -13.13 -18.64
N LYS A 157 -11.31 -11.93 -19.03
CA LYS A 157 -12.20 -11.66 -20.17
C LYS A 157 -11.55 -10.61 -21.10
N PRO A 158 -11.25 -10.96 -22.38
CA PRO A 158 -11.29 -12.32 -22.94
C PRO A 158 -10.32 -13.27 -22.24
N GLU A 159 -10.55 -14.57 -22.41
CA GLU A 159 -9.71 -15.60 -21.81
C GLU A 159 -8.38 -15.70 -22.58
N TYR A 160 -7.28 -15.62 -21.84
CA TYR A 160 -5.92 -15.79 -22.38
C TYR A 160 -5.20 -16.90 -21.64
N ARG A 161 -4.26 -17.55 -22.34
CA ARG A 161 -3.36 -18.54 -21.74
C ARG A 161 -2.05 -17.87 -21.33
N PRO A 162 -1.44 -18.27 -20.21
CA PRO A 162 -0.10 -17.83 -19.84
C PRO A 162 0.93 -18.17 -20.93
N THR A 163 2.01 -17.38 -20.98
CA THR A 163 3.15 -17.62 -21.87
C THR A 163 4.38 -18.00 -21.02
N PRO A 164 4.50 -19.27 -20.56
CA PRO A 164 5.54 -19.71 -19.61
C PRO A 164 6.91 -19.95 -20.29
N VAL A 165 7.27 -19.10 -21.24
CA VAL A 165 8.53 -19.18 -22.01
C VAL A 165 9.21 -17.82 -22.02
N GLU A 166 10.49 -17.77 -22.38
CA GLU A 166 11.31 -16.55 -22.28
C GLU A 166 10.78 -15.37 -23.10
N THR A 167 10.04 -15.62 -24.18
CA THR A 167 9.39 -14.57 -24.98
C THR A 167 8.21 -13.91 -24.25
N GLY A 168 7.67 -14.55 -23.20
CA GLY A 168 6.67 -13.99 -22.32
C GLY A 168 7.26 -12.92 -21.39
N VAL A 169 6.47 -11.88 -21.14
CA VAL A 169 6.85 -10.78 -20.25
C VAL A 169 7.09 -11.31 -18.84
N SER A 170 6.10 -12.00 -18.27
CA SER A 170 6.18 -12.57 -16.92
C SER A 170 6.85 -13.95 -16.86
N LYS A 171 6.78 -14.73 -17.96
CA LYS A 171 7.12 -16.17 -17.97
C LYS A 171 6.30 -16.98 -16.95
N SER A 172 5.14 -16.45 -16.53
CA SER A 172 4.32 -17.07 -15.50
C SER A 172 3.64 -18.34 -16.00
N LEU A 173 3.46 -19.31 -15.10
CA LEU A 173 2.63 -20.50 -15.31
C LEU A 173 1.13 -20.19 -15.24
N PHE A 174 0.74 -19.04 -14.68
CA PHE A 174 -0.63 -18.79 -14.23
C PHE A 174 -1.19 -17.46 -14.74
N PHE A 175 -0.33 -16.46 -14.92
CA PHE A 175 -0.72 -15.08 -15.22
C PHE A 175 -0.42 -14.76 -16.70
N PRO A 176 -1.44 -14.56 -17.56
CA PRO A 176 -1.24 -14.14 -18.94
C PRO A 176 -0.71 -12.72 -19.03
N ASP A 177 0.16 -12.45 -20.00
CA ASP A 177 0.77 -11.13 -20.15
C ASP A 177 -0.26 -10.07 -20.58
N GLU A 178 -1.38 -10.47 -21.19
CA GLU A 178 -2.50 -9.60 -21.52
C GLU A 178 -3.21 -9.04 -20.27
N ALA A 179 -3.04 -9.68 -19.12
CA ALA A 179 -3.52 -9.17 -17.84
C ALA A 179 -2.62 -8.05 -17.28
N ILE A 180 -1.47 -7.78 -17.91
CA ILE A 180 -0.62 -6.61 -17.63
C ILE A 180 -1.13 -5.43 -18.47
N ASN A 181 -1.23 -4.26 -17.85
CA ASN A 181 -1.66 -3.04 -18.51
C ASN A 181 -0.78 -2.74 -19.74
N ARG A 182 -1.44 -2.30 -20.84
CA ARG A 182 -0.83 -2.03 -22.14
C ARG A 182 0.21 -0.91 -22.11
N HIS A 183 0.20 -0.04 -21.09
CA HIS A 183 1.20 1.01 -20.97
C HIS A 183 2.62 0.38 -20.83
N PRO A 184 3.60 0.78 -21.67
CA PRO A 184 4.89 0.09 -21.77
C PRO A 184 5.67 -0.04 -20.44
N ARG A 185 5.48 0.90 -19.52
CA ARG A 185 6.05 0.87 -18.16
C ARG A 185 5.84 -0.47 -17.45
N PHE A 186 4.63 -1.03 -17.48
CA PHE A 186 4.27 -2.17 -16.63
C PHE A 186 4.87 -3.48 -17.13
N SER A 187 4.85 -3.72 -18.44
CA SER A 187 5.50 -4.89 -19.04
C SER A 187 7.02 -4.79 -18.97
N THR A 188 7.57 -3.58 -19.09
CA THR A 188 9.01 -3.32 -18.91
C THR A 188 9.44 -3.62 -17.49
N LEU A 189 8.70 -3.12 -16.49
CA LEU A 189 8.99 -3.36 -15.08
C LEU A 189 8.93 -4.85 -14.74
N THR A 190 7.90 -5.57 -15.20
CA THR A 190 7.76 -7.03 -15.00
C THR A 190 8.97 -7.79 -15.55
N ARG A 191 9.34 -7.49 -16.81
CA ARG A 191 10.46 -8.13 -17.49
C ARG A 191 11.78 -7.78 -16.79
N ASN A 192 12.05 -6.50 -16.56
CA ASN A 192 13.32 -6.06 -16.02
C ASN A 192 13.56 -6.56 -14.59
N ILE A 193 12.52 -6.70 -13.76
CA ILE A 193 12.62 -7.38 -12.45
C ILE A 193 13.08 -8.83 -12.62
N ARG A 194 12.42 -9.60 -13.49
CA ARG A 194 12.75 -11.01 -13.74
C ARG A 194 14.19 -11.17 -14.26
N HIS A 195 14.59 -10.35 -15.23
CA HIS A 195 15.95 -10.39 -15.80
C HIS A 195 17.02 -9.91 -14.82
N ARG A 196 16.76 -8.86 -14.03
CA ARG A 196 17.66 -8.40 -12.96
C ARG A 196 17.85 -9.48 -11.89
N ARG A 197 16.74 -10.06 -11.44
CA ARG A 197 16.73 -11.12 -10.42
C ARG A 197 17.45 -12.38 -10.90
N GLY A 198 17.37 -12.67 -12.20
CA GLY A 198 17.93 -13.87 -12.86
C GLY A 198 17.05 -15.11 -12.73
N GLU A 199 15.86 -14.95 -12.17
CA GLU A 199 14.81 -15.96 -11.96
C GLU A 199 13.46 -15.21 -11.82
N LYS A 200 12.34 -15.93 -11.94
CA LYS A 200 11.01 -15.38 -11.65
C LYS A 200 10.95 -14.92 -10.19
N VAL A 201 10.03 -14.00 -9.94
CA VAL A 201 9.61 -13.71 -8.56
C VAL A 201 8.98 -14.96 -7.97
N VAL A 202 9.15 -15.15 -6.66
CA VAL A 202 8.69 -16.35 -5.95
C VAL A 202 7.84 -15.90 -4.79
N ILE A 203 6.57 -16.29 -4.79
CA ILE A 203 5.61 -15.95 -3.75
C ILE A 203 5.05 -17.27 -3.20
N ASN A 204 5.29 -17.54 -1.93
CA ASN A 204 4.76 -18.69 -1.22
C ASN A 204 3.87 -18.20 -0.09
N VAL A 205 2.56 -18.38 -0.23
CA VAL A 205 1.57 -17.97 0.77
C VAL A 205 1.13 -19.21 1.54
N PRO A 206 1.18 -19.25 2.88
CA PRO A 206 0.75 -20.43 3.62
C PRO A 206 -0.71 -20.75 3.29
N ILE A 207 -1.01 -22.01 2.97
CA ILE A 207 -2.38 -22.46 2.72
C ILE A 207 -3.12 -22.64 4.05
N PHE A 208 -4.40 -22.31 4.07
CA PHE A 208 -5.26 -22.66 5.20
C PHE A 208 -5.40 -24.20 5.29
N LYS A 209 -5.14 -24.76 6.46
CA LYS A 209 -5.28 -26.19 6.71
C LYS A 209 -6.65 -26.49 7.29
N ASP A 210 -7.63 -26.66 6.41
CA ASP A 210 -8.97 -27.13 6.76
C ASP A 210 -9.01 -28.67 6.81
N LYS A 211 -10.16 -29.26 7.16
CA LYS A 211 -10.28 -30.70 7.47
C LYS A 211 -9.88 -31.62 6.32
N CYS A 212 -10.15 -31.21 5.09
CA CYS A 212 -9.87 -31.96 3.86
C CYS A 212 -8.72 -31.33 3.06
N THR A 213 -8.04 -30.28 3.57
CA THR A 213 -6.83 -29.76 2.92
C THR A 213 -5.74 -30.83 3.02
N PRO A 214 -5.11 -31.24 1.90
CA PRO A 214 -3.98 -32.14 1.95
C PRO A 214 -2.87 -31.59 2.86
N SER A 215 -2.22 -32.46 3.66
CA SER A 215 -1.04 -32.07 4.45
C SER A 215 0.04 -33.17 4.36
N PRO A 216 1.20 -32.89 3.73
CA PRO A 216 1.54 -31.61 3.12
C PRO A 216 0.67 -31.29 1.89
N PHE A 217 0.27 -30.03 1.74
CA PHE A 217 -0.25 -29.53 0.47
C PHE A 217 0.92 -29.37 -0.50
N VAL A 218 0.86 -30.07 -1.63
CA VAL A 218 1.92 -30.06 -2.65
C VAL A 218 1.26 -29.86 -4.00
N GLU A 219 1.79 -28.91 -4.76
CA GLU A 219 1.30 -28.56 -6.08
C GLU A 219 2.16 -29.21 -7.16
N GLU A 220 1.53 -29.60 -8.27
CA GLU A 220 2.21 -30.11 -9.45
C GLU A 220 2.14 -29.09 -10.58
N PHE A 221 3.24 -28.94 -11.33
CA PHE A 221 3.35 -27.97 -12.42
C PHE A 221 3.78 -28.67 -13.72
N PRO A 222 2.83 -29.26 -14.48
CA PRO A 222 3.16 -30.03 -15.67
C PRO A 222 3.85 -29.22 -16.79
N GLU A 223 3.59 -27.91 -16.85
CA GLU A 223 4.13 -26.99 -17.86
C GLU A 223 5.39 -26.24 -17.38
N ASP A 224 5.93 -26.60 -16.22
CA ASP A 224 7.11 -25.96 -15.64
C ASP A 224 8.43 -26.46 -16.25
N ASP A 225 9.40 -25.57 -16.39
CA ASP A 225 10.77 -25.89 -16.79
C ASP A 225 11.66 -26.35 -15.61
N GLY A 226 11.01 -26.66 -14.48
CA GLY A 226 11.58 -27.04 -13.20
C GLY A 226 11.85 -25.86 -12.26
N GLU A 227 11.70 -24.60 -12.72
CA GLU A 227 11.88 -23.42 -11.89
C GLU A 227 10.84 -23.32 -10.77
N ALA A 228 9.55 -23.51 -11.07
CA ALA A 228 8.48 -23.48 -10.08
C ALA A 228 8.57 -24.65 -9.11
N ALA A 229 8.83 -25.87 -9.61
CA ALA A 229 8.93 -27.05 -8.76
C ALA A 229 10.07 -26.95 -7.71
N ARG A 230 11.15 -26.22 -8.01
CA ARG A 230 12.23 -25.93 -7.04
C ARG A 230 11.89 -24.80 -6.07
N ALA A 231 11.02 -23.87 -6.47
CA ALA A 231 10.72 -22.66 -5.72
C ALA A 231 9.48 -22.79 -4.81
N ALA A 232 8.53 -23.64 -5.17
CA ALA A 232 7.33 -23.90 -4.40
C ALA A 232 7.65 -24.62 -3.07
N LEU A 233 6.99 -24.20 -2.00
CA LEU A 233 7.13 -24.80 -0.68
C LEU A 233 5.92 -25.70 -0.37
N PRO A 234 6.10 -26.86 0.29
CA PRO A 234 4.99 -27.61 0.86
C PRO A 234 4.15 -26.73 1.80
N ASP A 235 2.84 -26.99 1.87
CA ASP A 235 1.87 -26.21 2.66
C ASP A 235 1.78 -24.72 2.27
N HIS A 236 2.16 -24.36 1.03
CA HIS A 236 2.02 -23.02 0.51
C HIS A 236 1.35 -23.02 -0.87
N ILE A 237 0.57 -21.98 -1.13
CA ILE A 237 0.07 -21.59 -2.44
C ILE A 237 1.23 -20.90 -3.17
N TYR A 238 1.68 -21.47 -4.27
CA TYR A 238 2.76 -20.93 -5.09
C TYR A 238 2.25 -19.97 -6.18
N MET A 239 2.89 -18.82 -6.31
CA MET A 239 2.63 -17.81 -7.33
C MET A 239 3.96 -17.22 -7.84
N ASP A 240 4.03 -16.87 -9.13
CA ASP A 240 5.31 -16.65 -9.83
C ASP A 240 5.35 -15.39 -10.72
N ALA A 241 4.41 -14.46 -10.53
CA ALA A 241 4.26 -13.27 -11.37
C ALA A 241 4.04 -12.01 -10.55
N MET A 242 4.52 -10.87 -11.09
CA MET A 242 4.30 -9.54 -10.52
C MET A 242 2.81 -9.21 -10.34
N GLY A 243 1.97 -9.71 -11.26
CA GLY A 243 0.52 -9.50 -11.20
C GLY A 243 -0.18 -10.10 -10.00
N PHE A 244 0.38 -11.10 -9.32
CA PHE A 244 -0.22 -11.62 -8.08
C PHE A 244 -0.14 -10.65 -6.91
N GLY A 245 0.77 -9.69 -6.96
CA GLY A 245 0.91 -8.64 -5.96
C GLY A 245 0.44 -7.29 -6.46
N MET A 246 1.05 -6.77 -7.53
CA MET A 246 0.70 -5.47 -8.12
C MET A 246 -0.65 -5.47 -8.84
N GLY A 247 -1.22 -6.66 -9.13
CA GLY A 247 -2.59 -6.80 -9.60
C GLY A 247 -3.64 -6.85 -8.49
N ASN A 248 -3.25 -6.57 -7.24
CA ASN A 248 -4.15 -6.36 -6.10
C ASN A 248 -4.44 -4.86 -5.94
N CYS A 249 -5.57 -4.54 -5.31
CA CYS A 249 -5.97 -3.16 -5.03
C CYS A 249 -5.63 -2.72 -3.60
N CYS A 250 -5.47 -1.41 -3.38
CA CYS A 250 -5.31 -0.83 -2.06
C CYS A 250 -5.98 0.53 -1.89
N LEU A 251 -5.94 0.99 -0.64
CA LEU A 251 -6.34 2.33 -0.24
C LEU A 251 -5.09 3.08 0.23
N GLN A 252 -4.83 4.24 -0.36
CA GLN A 252 -3.68 5.08 0.01
C GLN A 252 -4.18 6.47 0.40
N VAL A 253 -3.44 7.14 1.28
CA VAL A 253 -3.73 8.53 1.64
C VAL A 253 -2.45 9.34 1.61
N THR A 254 -2.47 10.46 0.88
CA THR A 254 -1.36 11.42 0.84
C THR A 254 -1.78 12.71 1.52
N PHE A 255 -0.90 13.29 2.34
CA PHE A 255 -1.12 14.58 2.95
C PHE A 255 0.13 15.45 2.84
N GLN A 256 -0.10 16.74 2.64
CA GLN A 256 0.89 17.80 2.61
C GLN A 256 1.09 18.32 4.03
N ALA A 257 2.35 18.33 4.46
CA ALA A 257 2.76 18.91 5.74
C ALA A 257 3.06 20.40 5.59
N CYS A 258 3.13 21.12 6.70
CA CYS A 258 3.43 22.55 6.67
C CYS A 258 4.88 22.89 6.30
N SER A 259 5.78 21.92 6.44
CA SER A 259 7.22 22.01 6.17
C SER A 259 7.85 20.63 6.03
N ILE A 260 9.14 20.58 5.67
CA ILE A 260 9.90 19.34 5.65
C ILE A 260 10.01 18.68 7.03
N ASP A 261 10.10 19.47 8.11
CA ASP A 261 10.25 18.96 9.47
C ASP A 261 8.98 18.29 9.96
N GLU A 262 7.81 18.91 9.70
CA GLU A 262 6.52 18.28 9.99
C GLU A 262 6.32 17.03 9.13
N ALA A 263 6.74 17.04 7.85
CA ALA A 263 6.66 15.86 6.99
C ALA A 263 7.48 14.70 7.55
N ARG A 264 8.73 14.93 7.97
CA ARG A 264 9.60 13.91 8.59
C ARG A 264 9.02 13.40 9.91
N TYR A 265 8.50 14.30 10.73
CA TYR A 265 7.85 13.92 11.99
C TYR A 265 6.63 13.03 11.75
N LEU A 266 5.73 13.42 10.84
CA LEU A 266 4.54 12.61 10.53
C LEU A 266 4.90 11.28 9.86
N TYR A 267 5.92 11.25 8.99
CA TYR A 267 6.44 10.00 8.41
C TYR A 267 6.78 8.99 9.51
N ASP A 268 7.55 9.42 10.50
CA ASP A 268 8.01 8.55 11.58
C ASP A 268 6.87 8.09 12.48
N GLN A 269 6.05 9.04 12.92
CA GLN A 269 4.94 8.74 13.83
C GLN A 269 3.97 7.74 13.19
N LEU A 270 3.60 7.95 11.91
CA LEU A 270 2.64 7.11 11.21
C LEU A 270 3.19 5.74 10.81
N ALA A 271 4.50 5.58 10.66
CA ALA A 271 5.11 4.28 10.39
C ALA A 271 4.75 3.23 11.46
N THR A 272 4.59 3.65 12.72
CA THR A 272 4.21 2.76 13.83
C THR A 272 2.75 2.29 13.73
N PHE A 273 1.90 3.04 13.03
CA PHE A 273 0.50 2.70 12.81
C PHE A 273 0.29 1.82 11.58
N CYS A 274 1.26 1.74 10.66
CA CYS A 274 1.14 0.93 9.46
C CYS A 274 0.69 -0.51 9.73
N PRO A 275 1.33 -1.29 10.63
CA PRO A 275 0.86 -2.64 10.94
C PRO A 275 -0.52 -2.67 11.63
N ILE A 276 -0.83 -1.68 12.46
CA ILE A 276 -2.10 -1.60 13.20
C ILE A 276 -3.27 -1.41 12.23
N VAL A 277 -3.15 -0.45 11.32
CA VAL A 277 -4.20 -0.16 10.33
C VAL A 277 -4.27 -1.25 9.25
N MET A 278 -3.14 -1.88 8.90
CA MET A 278 -3.14 -3.05 8.02
C MET A 278 -3.98 -4.19 8.62
N ALA A 279 -3.74 -4.56 9.89
CA ALA A 279 -4.53 -5.59 10.57
C ALA A 279 -6.02 -5.20 10.67
N LEU A 280 -6.33 -3.94 10.97
CA LEU A 280 -7.72 -3.45 11.02
C LEU A 280 -8.42 -3.51 9.66
N SER A 281 -7.71 -3.29 8.56
CA SER A 281 -8.26 -3.22 7.21
C SER A 281 -8.23 -4.55 6.45
N ALA A 282 -7.63 -5.60 7.01
CA ALA A 282 -7.45 -6.92 6.40
C ALA A 282 -8.59 -7.37 5.44
N ALA A 283 -8.26 -7.59 4.15
CA ALA A 283 -9.25 -7.87 3.10
C ALA A 283 -8.78 -8.84 2.00
N SER A 284 -7.70 -9.61 2.20
CA SER A 284 -7.15 -10.52 1.18
C SER A 284 -6.89 -11.95 1.70
N PRO A 285 -7.94 -12.71 2.04
CA PRO A 285 -7.81 -14.05 2.59
C PRO A 285 -7.60 -15.16 1.55
N PHE A 286 -7.63 -14.82 0.26
CA PHE A 286 -7.72 -15.78 -0.85
C PHE A 286 -6.71 -15.46 -1.94
N TYR A 287 -6.01 -16.49 -2.43
CA TYR A 287 -5.02 -16.37 -3.49
C TYR A 287 -5.09 -17.59 -4.40
N ARG A 288 -5.03 -17.37 -5.72
CA ARG A 288 -4.93 -18.43 -6.74
C ARG A 288 -6.00 -19.52 -6.60
N GLY A 289 -7.21 -19.14 -6.19
CA GLY A 289 -8.33 -20.05 -5.98
C GLY A 289 -8.23 -20.90 -4.71
N HIS A 290 -7.40 -20.49 -3.76
CA HIS A 290 -7.20 -21.18 -2.48
C HIS A 290 -7.43 -20.25 -1.30
N VAL A 291 -7.85 -20.82 -0.18
CA VAL A 291 -7.91 -20.14 1.11
C VAL A 291 -6.51 -20.09 1.71
N SER A 292 -5.96 -18.90 1.96
CA SER A 292 -4.65 -18.72 2.58
C SER A 292 -4.72 -18.66 4.11
N ASP A 293 -3.60 -18.76 4.82
CA ASP A 293 -3.50 -18.55 6.27
C ASP A 293 -3.00 -17.13 6.64
N ILE A 294 -3.21 -16.16 5.74
CA ILE A 294 -2.93 -14.72 5.91
C ILE A 294 -4.15 -13.90 5.50
N ASP A 295 -4.32 -12.69 6.04
CA ASP A 295 -5.48 -11.84 5.73
C ASP A 295 -5.13 -10.51 5.03
N CYS A 296 -3.84 -10.24 4.77
CA CYS A 296 -3.35 -8.99 4.21
C CYS A 296 -2.39 -9.23 3.02
N ARG A 297 -2.38 -8.31 2.05
CA ARG A 297 -1.65 -8.50 0.78
C ARG A 297 -0.16 -8.25 0.86
N TRP A 298 0.32 -7.65 1.95
CA TRP A 298 1.63 -7.00 2.02
C TRP A 298 2.79 -7.93 1.64
N GLY A 299 2.84 -9.13 2.18
CA GLY A 299 3.88 -10.11 1.85
C GLY A 299 3.81 -10.61 0.41
N VAL A 300 2.60 -10.70 -0.16
CA VAL A 300 2.39 -11.10 -1.57
C VAL A 300 2.93 -10.03 -2.50
N ILE A 301 2.57 -8.76 -2.29
CA ILE A 301 3.05 -7.65 -3.13
C ILE A 301 4.54 -7.35 -2.91
N SER A 302 5.04 -7.52 -1.69
CA SER A 302 6.47 -7.44 -1.40
C SER A 302 7.29 -8.43 -2.23
N ALA A 303 6.84 -9.68 -2.28
CA ALA A 303 7.49 -10.75 -3.02
C ALA A 303 7.30 -10.62 -4.54
N SER A 304 6.19 -10.04 -5.01
CA SER A 304 5.86 -9.93 -6.44
C SER A 304 6.76 -8.96 -7.22
N VAL A 305 7.49 -8.08 -6.53
CA VAL A 305 8.43 -7.13 -7.14
C VAL A 305 9.82 -7.19 -6.51
N ASP A 306 10.13 -8.29 -5.82
CA ASP A 306 11.45 -8.51 -5.25
C ASP A 306 12.45 -8.80 -6.38
N ASP A 307 13.24 -7.80 -6.74
CA ASP A 307 14.23 -7.89 -7.81
C ASP A 307 15.60 -8.41 -7.33
N ARG A 308 15.74 -8.74 -6.03
CA ARG A 308 17.02 -9.11 -5.44
C ARG A 308 17.58 -10.40 -6.01
N THR A 309 18.84 -10.33 -6.45
CA THR A 309 19.57 -11.53 -6.89
C THR A 309 19.79 -12.50 -5.72
N GLN A 310 20.22 -13.73 -6.02
CA GLN A 310 20.61 -14.68 -4.97
C GLN A 310 21.80 -14.17 -4.13
N GLU A 311 22.67 -13.33 -4.70
CA GLU A 311 23.73 -12.66 -3.94
C GLU A 311 23.14 -11.57 -3.05
N GLU A 312 22.24 -10.72 -3.52
CA GLU A 312 21.66 -9.68 -2.67
C GLU A 312 20.87 -10.26 -1.48
N ARG A 313 20.20 -11.41 -1.68
CA ARG A 313 19.44 -12.15 -0.66
C ARG A 313 20.28 -12.95 0.35
N GLY A 314 21.60 -13.03 0.20
CA GLY A 314 22.42 -13.84 1.12
C GLY A 314 22.61 -15.30 0.72
N LEU A 315 21.96 -15.79 -0.35
CA LEU A 315 21.94 -17.21 -0.73
C LEU A 315 23.24 -17.66 -1.41
N LYS A 316 23.96 -16.74 -2.07
CA LYS A 316 25.29 -16.96 -2.67
C LYS A 316 26.28 -15.90 -2.16
N PRO A 317 27.60 -16.15 -2.15
CA PRO A 317 28.59 -15.11 -1.84
C PRO A 317 28.48 -13.91 -2.78
N LEU A 318 28.72 -12.70 -2.25
CA LEU A 318 28.70 -11.47 -3.04
C LEU A 318 29.93 -11.43 -3.95
N LYS A 319 29.71 -11.41 -5.27
CA LYS A 319 30.76 -11.39 -6.31
C LYS A 319 30.46 -10.38 -7.43
N ASN A 320 29.20 -10.30 -7.85
CA ASN A 320 28.76 -9.47 -8.98
C ASN A 320 27.90 -8.28 -8.52
N ASN A 321 27.17 -8.42 -7.41
CA ASN A 321 26.39 -7.33 -6.82
C ASN A 321 27.23 -6.51 -5.82
N LYS A 322 26.87 -5.25 -5.58
CA LYS A 322 27.56 -4.34 -4.63
C LYS A 322 27.12 -4.55 -3.18
N TYR A 323 25.89 -5.03 -2.97
CA TYR A 323 25.23 -4.98 -1.66
C TYR A 323 24.60 -6.31 -1.23
N ARG A 324 24.56 -6.54 0.08
CA ARG A 324 23.55 -7.40 0.72
C ARG A 324 22.33 -6.54 1.02
N ILE A 325 21.14 -7.04 0.71
CA ILE A 325 19.90 -6.26 0.85
C ILE A 325 18.83 -7.10 1.55
N PHE A 326 18.45 -6.67 2.76
CA PHE A 326 17.63 -7.45 3.68
C PHE A 326 16.15 -7.51 3.30
N LYS A 327 15.62 -6.43 2.72
CA LYS A 327 14.22 -6.30 2.33
C LYS A 327 14.03 -6.18 0.81
N SER A 328 12.87 -6.59 0.32
CA SER A 328 12.46 -6.25 -1.05
C SER A 328 12.42 -4.73 -1.21
N ARG A 329 12.46 -4.24 -2.45
CA ARG A 329 12.22 -2.80 -2.72
C ARG A 329 10.78 -2.39 -2.41
N TYR A 330 9.89 -3.36 -2.26
CA TYR A 330 8.55 -3.18 -1.68
C TYR A 330 8.55 -3.82 -0.28
N ASP A 331 8.59 -3.04 0.79
CA ASP A 331 8.57 -3.54 2.18
C ASP A 331 8.27 -2.43 3.19
N SER A 332 8.26 -2.71 4.50
CA SER A 332 8.20 -1.67 5.54
C SER A 332 9.32 -0.64 5.41
N ILE A 333 9.15 0.54 6.02
CA ILE A 333 10.21 1.55 6.07
C ILE A 333 11.50 1.00 6.69
N ASP A 334 12.64 1.55 6.26
CA ASP A 334 13.97 1.11 6.72
C ASP A 334 14.66 2.10 7.67
N SER A 335 14.13 3.32 7.78
CA SER A 335 14.72 4.37 8.60
C SER A 335 13.67 5.43 8.99
N TYR A 336 13.68 5.84 10.25
CA TYR A 336 13.09 7.09 10.69
C TYR A 336 13.91 8.29 10.22
N LEU A 337 13.21 9.39 9.94
CA LEU A 337 13.73 10.59 9.31
C LEU A 337 13.86 11.75 10.28
N SER A 338 13.08 11.84 11.35
CA SER A 338 13.16 12.92 12.34
C SER A 338 14.19 12.63 13.42
N CYS A 339 14.71 13.68 14.07
CA CYS A 339 15.67 13.54 15.16
C CYS A 339 15.14 12.66 16.32
N CYS A 340 13.84 12.69 16.59
CA CYS A 340 13.21 11.88 17.62
C CYS A 340 13.24 10.38 17.31
N GLY A 341 13.29 10.03 16.02
CA GLY A 341 13.38 8.65 15.54
C GLY A 341 14.78 8.05 15.56
N GLU A 342 15.85 8.86 15.69
CA GLU A 342 17.23 8.39 15.53
C GLU A 342 17.56 7.23 16.47
N LYS A 343 17.17 7.32 17.75
CA LYS A 343 17.43 6.27 18.75
C LYS A 343 16.68 4.95 18.48
N TYR A 344 15.68 4.99 17.61
CA TYR A 344 14.83 3.85 17.26
C TYR A 344 15.20 3.23 15.90
N ASN A 345 16.19 3.79 15.19
CA ASN A 345 16.78 3.17 14.00
C ASN A 345 17.74 2.05 14.42
N ASP A 346 17.19 0.90 14.78
CA ASP A 346 17.90 -0.24 15.38
C ASP A 346 18.08 -1.44 14.43
N ILE A 347 17.82 -1.26 13.14
CA ILE A 347 18.02 -2.27 12.09
C ILE A 347 19.21 -1.92 11.20
N ASP A 348 19.82 -2.95 10.60
CA ASP A 348 20.93 -2.77 9.66
C ASP A 348 20.43 -2.06 8.38
N LEU A 349 20.91 -0.83 8.16
CA LEU A 349 20.57 -0.03 6.99
C LEU A 349 21.70 -0.07 5.96
N THR A 350 21.54 -0.86 4.90
CA THR A 350 22.46 -0.83 3.75
C THR A 350 22.32 0.50 3.02
N ILE A 351 23.40 1.26 2.85
CA ILE A 351 23.41 2.54 2.14
C ILE A 351 24.50 2.57 1.06
N ASP A 352 24.31 3.42 0.03
CA ASP A 352 25.42 3.79 -0.85
C ASP A 352 26.27 4.88 -0.18
N GLU A 353 27.47 4.49 0.28
CA GLU A 353 28.40 5.36 1.02
C GLU A 353 28.88 6.58 0.23
N GLU A 354 28.96 6.49 -1.10
CA GLU A 354 29.39 7.63 -1.93
C GLU A 354 28.28 8.67 -2.03
N ILE A 355 27.04 8.20 -2.28
CA ILE A 355 25.85 9.05 -2.27
C ILE A 355 25.64 9.67 -0.88
N TYR A 356 25.79 8.89 0.18
CA TYR A 356 25.66 9.38 1.55
C TYR A 356 26.63 10.54 1.84
N LYS A 357 27.91 10.38 1.50
CA LYS A 357 28.92 11.44 1.66
C LYS A 357 28.63 12.67 0.80
N GLN A 358 28.15 12.47 -0.43
CA GLN A 358 27.74 13.57 -1.31
C GLN A 358 26.60 14.39 -0.70
N LEU A 359 25.56 13.72 -0.17
CA LEU A 359 24.41 14.36 0.47
C LEU A 359 24.83 15.15 1.71
N LEU A 360 25.65 14.57 2.59
CA LEU A 360 26.20 15.27 3.76
C LEU A 360 27.01 16.52 3.36
N SER A 361 27.87 16.39 2.35
CA SER A 361 28.69 17.51 1.86
C SER A 361 27.85 18.63 1.24
N ALA A 362 26.67 18.30 0.73
CA ALA A 362 25.69 19.24 0.21
C ALA A 362 24.79 19.86 1.30
N GLY A 363 25.00 19.53 2.58
CA GLY A 363 24.28 20.09 3.71
C GLY A 363 22.97 19.37 4.06
N ILE A 364 22.72 18.17 3.53
CA ILE A 364 21.65 17.30 3.99
C ILE A 364 22.05 16.71 5.35
N ASP A 365 21.14 16.70 6.32
CA ASP A 365 21.43 16.10 7.63
C ASP A 365 21.55 14.57 7.56
N LYS A 366 22.15 13.98 8.60
CA LYS A 366 22.47 12.56 8.68
C LYS A 366 21.30 11.64 8.34
N LEU A 367 20.12 11.85 8.93
CA LEU A 367 19.02 10.90 8.83
C LEU A 367 18.39 10.93 7.43
N LEU A 368 18.17 12.13 6.89
CA LEU A 368 17.64 12.28 5.54
C LEU A 368 18.66 11.78 4.49
N ALA A 369 19.96 12.04 4.71
CA ALA A 369 21.02 11.54 3.83
C ALA A 369 21.08 10.00 3.83
N GLN A 370 20.96 9.35 5.00
CA GLN A 370 20.91 7.89 5.11
C GLN A 370 19.70 7.32 4.37
N HIS A 371 18.52 7.93 4.54
CA HIS A 371 17.31 7.50 3.87
C HIS A 371 17.46 7.53 2.34
N ILE A 372 17.87 8.67 1.77
CA ILE A 372 18.04 8.80 0.31
C ILE A 372 19.14 7.86 -0.20
N ALA A 373 20.26 7.74 0.51
CA ALA A 373 21.34 6.81 0.15
C ALA A 373 20.90 5.34 0.20
N HIS A 374 19.97 4.98 1.09
CA HIS A 374 19.36 3.65 1.12
C HIS A 374 18.48 3.40 -0.10
N LEU A 375 17.58 4.33 -0.46
CA LEU A 375 16.70 4.16 -1.64
C LEU A 375 17.50 3.96 -2.94
N PHE A 376 18.69 4.56 -3.01
CA PHE A 376 19.58 4.52 -4.17
C PHE A 376 20.55 3.33 -4.19
N ILE A 377 20.46 2.38 -3.25
CA ILE A 377 21.13 1.07 -3.41
C ILE A 377 20.48 0.22 -4.51
N ARG A 378 19.26 0.58 -4.92
CA ARG A 378 18.49 -0.11 -5.96
C ARG A 378 18.92 0.33 -7.35
N ASP A 379 18.70 -0.54 -8.33
CA ASP A 379 18.81 -0.18 -9.73
C ASP A 379 17.48 0.40 -10.24
N PRO A 380 17.53 1.34 -11.21
CA PRO A 380 16.36 1.74 -11.98
C PRO A 380 15.86 0.55 -12.80
N LEU A 381 14.53 0.37 -12.86
CA LEU A 381 13.92 -0.80 -13.52
C LEU A 381 13.08 -0.44 -14.75
N SER A 382 12.67 0.81 -14.90
CA SER A 382 11.85 1.26 -16.03
C SER A 382 12.36 2.61 -16.49
N VAL A 383 13.12 2.61 -17.57
CA VAL A 383 13.75 3.81 -18.15
C VAL A 383 13.31 3.91 -19.61
N PHE A 384 12.94 5.11 -20.04
CA PHE A 384 12.67 5.41 -21.44
C PHE A 384 13.91 6.03 -22.09
N GLU A 385 14.20 5.66 -23.33
CA GLU A 385 15.35 6.17 -24.08
C GLU A 385 15.37 7.71 -24.15
N GLU A 386 14.19 8.30 -24.33
CA GLU A 386 13.98 9.75 -24.41
C GLU A 386 14.22 10.46 -23.07
N LYS A 387 14.29 9.70 -21.96
CA LYS A 387 14.46 10.20 -20.59
C LYS A 387 15.84 9.87 -20.01
N ILE A 388 16.83 9.49 -20.83
CA ILE A 388 18.20 9.26 -20.36
C ILE A 388 18.92 10.57 -20.00
N HIS A 389 18.75 11.61 -20.82
CA HIS A 389 19.39 12.92 -20.63
C HIS A 389 18.31 13.96 -20.35
N LEU A 390 18.34 14.55 -19.16
CA LEU A 390 17.33 15.47 -18.66
C LEU A 390 17.96 16.73 -18.09
N ASP A 391 17.12 17.75 -17.91
CA ASP A 391 17.51 18.96 -17.19
C ASP A 391 17.32 18.76 -15.67
N ASP A 392 18.42 18.48 -14.98
CA ASP A 392 18.39 18.21 -13.54
C ASP A 392 17.90 19.38 -12.68
N GLU A 393 17.87 20.61 -13.21
CA GLU A 393 17.37 21.77 -12.46
C GLU A 393 15.83 21.84 -12.45
N ASN A 394 15.18 21.31 -13.48
CA ASN A 394 13.76 21.52 -13.75
C ASN A 394 12.94 20.23 -13.88
N GLU A 395 13.59 19.08 -14.02
CA GLU A 395 12.99 17.75 -14.05
C GLU A 395 13.39 16.94 -12.82
N SER A 396 12.60 15.91 -12.49
CA SER A 396 12.87 15.02 -11.35
C SER A 396 12.72 13.54 -11.71
N ASP A 397 12.65 13.21 -13.00
CA ASP A 397 12.30 11.86 -13.46
C ASP A 397 13.36 10.82 -13.07
N HIS A 398 14.65 11.18 -12.98
CA HIS A 398 15.68 10.24 -12.52
C HIS A 398 15.58 9.98 -11.02
N PHE A 399 15.30 11.01 -10.22
CA PHE A 399 14.99 10.83 -8.80
C PHE A 399 13.73 9.96 -8.63
N GLU A 400 12.65 10.30 -9.34
CA GLU A 400 11.38 9.57 -9.31
C GLU A 400 11.50 8.13 -9.85
N ASN A 401 12.48 7.84 -10.70
CA ASN A 401 12.73 6.48 -11.16
C ASN A 401 13.02 5.54 -9.98
N LEU A 402 13.85 5.99 -9.04
CA LEU A 402 14.22 5.22 -7.85
C LEU A 402 13.21 5.41 -6.72
N GLN A 403 12.76 6.64 -6.48
CA GLN A 403 11.77 6.96 -5.45
C GLN A 403 10.43 6.26 -5.67
N SER A 404 9.88 6.32 -6.89
CA SER A 404 8.57 5.73 -7.20
C SER A 404 8.58 4.20 -7.22
N THR A 405 9.76 3.59 -7.28
CA THR A 405 9.96 2.14 -7.30
C THR A 405 10.61 1.60 -6.02
N ASN A 406 10.78 2.42 -4.99
CA ASN A 406 10.87 1.96 -3.61
C ASN A 406 9.46 2.15 -3.00
N TRP A 407 8.76 1.03 -2.82
CA TRP A 407 7.37 1.01 -2.38
C TRP A 407 7.27 0.63 -0.92
N GLN A 408 7.36 1.64 -0.05
CA GLN A 408 7.34 1.41 1.40
C GLN A 408 5.94 1.55 2.02
N THR A 409 5.78 1.17 3.30
CA THR A 409 4.54 1.42 4.07
C THR A 409 4.23 2.90 4.24
N MET A 410 5.28 3.71 4.39
CA MET A 410 5.23 5.17 4.30
C MET A 410 6.12 5.63 3.15
N ARG A 411 5.73 6.70 2.46
CA ARG A 411 6.60 7.36 1.49
C ARG A 411 6.75 8.83 1.83
N PHE A 412 7.99 9.29 1.98
CA PHE A 412 8.34 10.70 2.08
C PHE A 412 8.48 11.27 0.67
N LYS A 413 7.67 12.27 0.30
CA LYS A 413 7.52 12.75 -1.08
C LYS A 413 8.02 14.19 -1.19
N PRO A 414 9.21 14.41 -1.80
CA PRO A 414 9.64 15.75 -2.16
C PRO A 414 8.61 16.47 -3.04
N PRO A 415 8.62 17.81 -3.02
CA PRO A 415 7.82 18.61 -3.95
C PRO A 415 8.17 18.28 -5.42
N PRO A 416 7.18 18.19 -6.32
CA PRO A 416 7.46 18.15 -7.75
C PRO A 416 8.05 19.50 -8.20
N PRO A 417 9.06 19.51 -9.09
CA PRO A 417 9.58 20.74 -9.68
C PRO A 417 8.47 21.60 -10.27
N ASN A 418 8.64 22.92 -10.19
CA ASN A 418 7.75 23.90 -10.85
C ASN A 418 6.26 23.80 -10.46
N SER A 419 5.96 23.42 -9.22
CA SER A 419 4.59 23.32 -8.68
C SER A 419 4.43 24.07 -7.34
N ASP A 420 3.18 24.33 -6.96
CA ASP A 420 2.83 24.87 -5.64
C ASP A 420 2.73 23.80 -4.56
N ILE A 421 2.97 22.52 -4.89
CA ILE A 421 2.86 21.39 -3.97
C ILE A 421 4.04 21.39 -2.99
N GLY A 422 3.75 21.16 -1.72
CA GLY A 422 4.74 21.12 -0.62
C GLY A 422 5.30 19.72 -0.35
N TRP A 423 6.01 19.61 0.77
CA TRP A 423 6.51 18.34 1.28
C TRP A 423 5.34 17.46 1.74
N ARG A 424 5.31 16.22 1.27
CA ARG A 424 4.20 15.31 1.52
C ARG A 424 4.69 14.01 2.12
N VAL A 425 3.76 13.31 2.75
CA VAL A 425 3.93 11.92 3.14
C VAL A 425 2.69 11.14 2.73
N GLU A 426 2.88 9.86 2.47
CA GLU A 426 1.85 8.97 1.94
C GLU A 426 1.80 7.69 2.77
N PHE A 427 0.61 7.37 3.27
CA PHE A 427 0.28 6.20 4.07
C PHE A 427 -0.31 5.11 3.15
N ARG A 428 0.41 3.99 3.02
CA ARG A 428 0.20 2.98 1.96
C ARG A 428 -0.22 1.55 2.39
N PRO A 429 -0.27 1.16 3.69
CA PRO A 429 -0.44 -0.24 4.06
C PRO A 429 -1.90 -0.72 4.02
N MET A 430 -2.88 0.17 3.83
CA MET A 430 -4.29 -0.20 3.96
C MET A 430 -4.73 -1.09 2.81
N GLU A 431 -5.51 -2.11 3.14
CA GLU A 431 -6.26 -2.91 2.17
C GLU A 431 -7.47 -2.07 1.70
N VAL A 432 -7.85 -2.17 0.42
CA VAL A 432 -9.08 -1.52 -0.05
C VAL A 432 -10.30 -2.27 0.50
N GLN A 433 -11.32 -1.52 0.89
CA GLN A 433 -12.55 -2.04 1.47
C GLN A 433 -13.68 -2.08 0.43
N LEU A 434 -14.70 -2.89 0.70
CA LEU A 434 -15.79 -3.15 -0.22
C LEU A 434 -16.62 -1.89 -0.53
N THR A 435 -16.98 -1.12 0.49
CA THR A 435 -17.86 0.05 0.35
C THR A 435 -17.10 1.38 0.46
N ASP A 436 -17.66 2.42 -0.16
CA ASP A 436 -17.12 3.78 -0.06
C ASP A 436 -17.18 4.33 1.38
N PHE A 437 -18.16 3.87 2.18
CA PHE A 437 -18.26 4.19 3.60
C PHE A 437 -17.06 3.65 4.40
N GLU A 438 -16.69 2.39 4.21
CA GLU A 438 -15.55 1.79 4.89
C GLU A 438 -14.24 2.47 4.49
N ASN A 439 -14.02 2.70 3.19
CA ASN A 439 -12.81 3.37 2.69
C ASN A 439 -12.70 4.80 3.23
N ALA A 440 -13.79 5.58 3.22
CA ALA A 440 -13.83 6.90 3.80
C ALA A 440 -13.54 6.87 5.32
N ALA A 441 -14.03 5.86 6.04
CA ALA A 441 -13.78 5.74 7.47
C ALA A 441 -12.30 5.58 7.82
N TYR A 442 -11.56 4.75 7.06
CA TYR A 442 -10.11 4.60 7.26
C TYR A 442 -9.33 5.86 6.86
N VAL A 443 -9.69 6.47 5.74
CA VAL A 443 -9.10 7.74 5.28
C VAL A 443 -9.25 8.83 6.34
N VAL A 444 -10.47 9.04 6.83
CA VAL A 444 -10.77 10.05 7.85
C VAL A 444 -10.07 9.72 9.17
N PHE A 445 -10.01 8.44 9.56
CA PHE A 445 -9.28 8.01 10.76
C PHE A 445 -7.80 8.37 10.70
N VAL A 446 -7.11 8.06 9.59
CA VAL A 446 -5.68 8.37 9.43
C VAL A 446 -5.44 9.89 9.42
N VAL A 447 -6.28 10.66 8.71
CA VAL A 447 -6.13 12.12 8.65
C VAL A 447 -6.36 12.75 10.03
N LEU A 448 -7.42 12.35 10.74
CA LEU A 448 -7.68 12.79 12.13
C LEU A 448 -6.52 12.44 13.06
N LEU A 449 -5.96 11.24 12.92
CA LEU A 449 -4.81 10.82 13.71
C LEU A 449 -3.61 11.76 13.49
N THR A 450 -3.33 12.19 12.25
CA THR A 450 -2.28 13.19 12.01
C THR A 450 -2.55 14.51 12.73
N ARG A 451 -3.81 14.96 12.78
CA ARG A 451 -4.19 16.20 13.44
C ARG A 451 -4.00 16.12 14.95
N VAL A 452 -4.37 14.99 15.54
CA VAL A 452 -4.21 14.74 16.97
C VAL A 452 -2.74 14.59 17.36
N ILE A 453 -1.94 13.87 16.56
CA ILE A 453 -0.49 13.75 16.77
C ILE A 453 0.15 15.14 16.87
N LEU A 454 -0.16 16.02 15.92
CA LEU A 454 0.41 17.37 15.89
C LEU A 454 -0.14 18.26 17.02
N SER A 455 -1.46 18.23 17.24
CA SER A 455 -2.12 19.12 18.20
C SER A 455 -1.75 18.80 19.65
N TYR A 456 -1.68 17.50 19.98
CA TYR A 456 -1.36 17.03 21.32
C TYR A 456 0.11 16.65 21.50
N LYS A 457 0.91 16.77 20.43
CA LYS A 457 2.35 16.45 20.45
C LYS A 457 2.59 15.01 20.92
N LEU A 458 1.79 14.09 20.40
CA LEU A 458 1.86 12.68 20.77
C LEU A 458 3.07 12.03 20.12
N ASP A 459 3.70 11.14 20.87
CA ASP A 459 4.84 10.35 20.43
C ASP A 459 4.49 8.86 20.50
N PHE A 460 4.61 8.17 19.37
CA PHE A 460 4.31 6.76 19.18
C PHE A 460 5.54 5.93 18.82
N LEU A 461 6.72 6.56 18.73
CA LEU A 461 7.92 5.91 18.22
C LEU A 461 8.36 4.75 19.11
N ILE A 462 8.74 3.66 18.43
CA ILE A 462 9.29 2.42 18.97
C ILE A 462 10.42 1.97 18.03
N PRO A 463 11.33 1.06 18.45
CA PRO A 463 12.38 0.57 17.58
C PRO A 463 11.83 -0.02 16.27
N LEU A 464 12.50 0.26 15.13
CA LEU A 464 12.07 -0.22 13.81
C LEU A 464 12.02 -1.74 13.72
N SER A 465 12.90 -2.45 14.43
CA SER A 465 12.84 -3.91 14.53
C SER A 465 11.49 -4.41 15.07
N LYS A 466 10.84 -3.63 15.93
CA LYS A 466 9.51 -3.91 16.49
C LYS A 466 8.38 -3.51 15.55
N VAL A 467 8.56 -2.45 14.76
CA VAL A 467 7.64 -2.15 13.65
C VAL A 467 7.64 -3.27 12.61
N ASP A 468 8.82 -3.81 12.26
CA ASP A 468 8.96 -4.94 11.34
C ASP A 468 8.33 -6.22 11.89
N GLU A 469 8.49 -6.48 13.19
CA GLU A 469 7.80 -7.60 13.86
C GLU A 469 6.28 -7.44 13.80
N ASN A 470 5.78 -6.23 14.09
CA ASN A 470 4.37 -5.90 13.97
C ASN A 470 3.83 -6.10 12.53
N MET A 471 4.61 -5.75 11.51
CA MET A 471 4.23 -5.95 10.10
C MET A 471 4.07 -7.44 9.76
N LYS A 472 4.86 -8.33 10.37
CA LYS A 472 4.70 -9.78 10.23
C LYS A 472 3.45 -10.28 10.97
N VAL A 473 3.20 -9.76 12.18
CA VAL A 473 2.00 -10.12 12.97
C VAL A 473 0.72 -9.69 12.25
N ALA A 474 0.66 -8.47 11.71
CA ALA A 474 -0.52 -7.89 11.07
C ALA A 474 -1.02 -8.68 9.85
N GLN A 475 -0.17 -9.47 9.21
CA GLN A 475 -0.55 -10.29 8.05
C GLN A 475 -1.22 -11.60 8.43
N LYS A 476 -1.01 -12.10 9.66
CA LYS A 476 -1.53 -13.39 10.09
C LYS A 476 -3.05 -13.40 10.04
N ARG A 477 -3.63 -14.58 9.75
CA ARG A 477 -5.07 -14.77 9.83
C ARG A 477 -5.61 -14.33 11.19
N ASN A 478 -6.69 -13.54 11.18
CA ASN A 478 -7.37 -12.99 12.35
C ASN A 478 -6.49 -12.12 13.28
N ALA A 479 -5.39 -11.54 12.77
CA ALA A 479 -4.47 -10.72 13.57
C ALA A 479 -5.13 -9.53 14.28
N VAL A 480 -6.24 -9.00 13.74
CA VAL A 480 -6.99 -7.92 14.39
C VAL A 480 -7.54 -8.33 15.77
N GLN A 481 -7.92 -9.61 15.94
CA GLN A 481 -8.51 -10.13 17.18
C GLN A 481 -7.47 -10.86 18.04
N GLU A 482 -6.55 -11.58 17.41
CA GLU A 482 -5.63 -12.51 18.08
C GLU A 482 -4.18 -11.99 18.15
N GLY A 483 -3.85 -10.98 17.35
CA GLY A 483 -2.51 -10.41 17.28
C GLY A 483 -2.17 -9.52 18.48
N MET A 484 -0.90 -9.55 18.87
CA MET A 484 -0.32 -8.65 19.85
C MET A 484 0.77 -7.82 19.18
N PHE A 485 0.72 -6.51 19.38
CA PHE A 485 1.54 -5.54 18.67
C PHE A 485 2.34 -4.71 19.65
N TYR A 486 3.63 -4.53 19.39
CA TYR A 486 4.44 -3.57 20.14
C TYR A 486 3.90 -2.17 19.93
N PHE A 487 3.59 -1.50 21.04
CA PHE A 487 3.01 -0.17 21.03
C PHE A 487 3.48 0.62 22.25
N ARG A 488 3.61 1.94 22.09
CA ARG A 488 4.14 2.81 23.13
C ARG A 488 3.18 2.91 24.32
N LYS A 489 3.72 2.85 25.55
CA LYS A 489 2.91 2.93 26.78
C LYS A 489 2.48 4.36 27.09
N ASP A 490 3.45 5.27 27.18
CA ASP A 490 3.23 6.68 27.49
C ASP A 490 3.47 7.51 26.22
N ILE A 491 2.39 8.01 25.64
CA ILE A 491 2.41 8.75 24.37
C ILE A 491 2.53 10.26 24.57
N PHE A 492 2.46 10.76 25.81
CA PHE A 492 2.53 12.19 26.14
C PHE A 492 3.94 12.63 26.56
N LYS A 493 4.85 11.68 26.82
CA LYS A 493 6.25 11.95 27.16
C LYS A 493 7.15 11.60 25.99
N GLY A 494 7.35 12.53 25.06
CA GLY A 494 8.13 12.30 23.84
C GLY A 494 8.90 13.53 23.35
N CYS A 495 9.81 13.29 22.40
CA CYS A 495 10.62 14.32 21.76
C CYS A 495 9.79 15.12 20.73
N ASN A 496 9.98 16.44 20.65
CA ASN A 496 9.24 17.31 19.71
C ASN A 496 10.19 18.16 18.84
N PRO A 497 10.39 17.82 17.56
CA PRO A 497 11.34 18.54 16.70
C PRO A 497 10.97 20.00 16.45
N VAL A 498 9.66 20.33 16.45
CA VAL A 498 9.14 21.66 16.09
C VAL A 498 9.43 22.71 17.18
N LEU A 499 9.67 22.27 18.42
CA LEU A 499 9.98 23.15 19.55
C LEU A 499 11.39 22.94 20.11
N ASP A 500 11.94 21.72 20.03
CA ASP A 500 13.22 21.40 20.66
C ASP A 500 14.43 21.94 19.87
N GLY A 501 14.21 22.40 18.62
CA GLY A 501 15.26 22.92 17.75
C GLY A 501 16.39 21.92 17.50
N THR A 502 17.36 22.27 16.67
CA THR A 502 18.57 21.44 16.45
C THR A 502 19.55 21.47 17.63
N ALA A 503 19.13 21.94 18.81
CA ALA A 503 20.02 22.12 19.96
C ALA A 503 19.26 22.05 21.29
N SER A 504 18.99 20.85 21.78
CA SER A 504 19.24 20.52 23.18
C SER A 504 19.34 19.01 23.37
N ALA A 505 20.57 18.50 23.29
CA ALA A 505 20.92 17.28 24.01
C ALA A 505 20.72 17.57 25.50
N GLN A 506 19.51 17.37 26.02
CA GLN A 506 19.31 17.34 27.46
C GLN A 506 20.02 16.10 27.97
N ASN A 507 21.06 16.35 28.77
CA ASN A 507 21.83 15.38 29.53
C ASN A 507 20.92 14.25 30.03
N GLY A 508 21.07 13.08 29.44
CA GLY A 508 20.46 11.85 29.93
C GLY A 508 20.97 11.58 31.33
N VAL A 509 20.19 11.97 32.33
CA VAL A 509 20.22 11.25 33.59
C VAL A 509 19.66 9.88 33.24
N GLU A 510 20.55 8.90 33.12
CA GLU A 510 20.20 7.49 33.12
C GLU A 510 19.32 7.24 34.35
N SER A 511 18.00 7.18 34.13
CA SER A 511 17.11 6.58 35.10
C SER A 511 17.33 5.07 35.02
N ASP A 512 18.21 4.60 35.89
CA ASP A 512 18.30 3.21 36.33
C ASP A 512 16.88 2.71 36.69
N GLY A 513 16.33 1.90 35.80
CA GLY A 513 14.98 1.33 35.91
C GLY A 513 14.36 1.15 34.52
N ALA A 514 14.70 0.06 33.84
CA ALA A 514 14.14 -0.35 32.54
C ALA A 514 12.62 -0.60 32.62
N ASN A 515 11.83 0.46 32.69
CA ASN A 515 10.45 0.43 32.25
C ASN A 515 10.50 0.57 30.73
N GLU A 516 10.37 -0.54 30.01
CA GLU A 516 10.29 -0.55 28.54
C GLU A 516 9.27 0.49 28.07
N GLU A 517 9.68 1.44 27.22
CA GLU A 517 8.86 2.56 26.70
C GLU A 517 7.63 2.07 25.91
N TYR A 518 7.64 0.80 25.50
CA TYR A 518 6.60 0.12 24.74
C TYR A 518 6.25 -1.24 25.37
N THR A 519 5.11 -1.82 24.96
CA THR A 519 4.66 -3.16 25.35
C THR A 519 3.82 -3.78 24.24
N LEU A 520 3.61 -5.09 24.31
CA LEU A 520 2.60 -5.75 23.49
C LEU A 520 1.19 -5.34 23.93
N MET A 521 0.35 -4.96 22.96
CA MET A 521 -1.06 -4.63 23.13
C MET A 521 -1.88 -5.27 22.01
N SER A 522 -3.12 -5.67 22.29
CA SER A 522 -4.06 -6.05 21.23
C SER A 522 -4.52 -4.82 20.45
N ILE A 523 -5.01 -5.01 19.22
CA ILE A 523 -5.61 -3.91 18.45
C ILE A 523 -6.78 -3.27 19.21
N ASP A 524 -7.62 -4.05 19.88
CA ASP A 524 -8.69 -3.54 20.74
C ASP A 524 -8.15 -2.61 21.84
N THR A 525 -7.07 -3.01 22.52
CA THR A 525 -6.44 -2.16 23.54
C THR A 525 -5.90 -0.87 22.95
N ILE A 526 -5.24 -0.93 21.78
CA ILE A 526 -4.69 0.24 21.10
C ILE A 526 -5.81 1.20 20.66
N ILE A 527 -6.89 0.68 20.08
CA ILE A 527 -7.96 1.49 19.49
C ILE A 527 -8.96 1.97 20.55
N ASN A 528 -9.47 1.06 21.37
CA ASN A 528 -10.55 1.34 22.32
C ASN A 528 -10.07 1.65 23.74
N GLY A 529 -8.82 1.31 24.05
CA GLY A 529 -8.24 1.49 25.38
C GLY A 529 -8.52 0.31 26.30
N LYS A 530 -7.75 0.25 27.39
CA LYS A 530 -7.94 -0.69 28.48
C LYS A 530 -7.49 -0.02 29.77
N GLU A 531 -8.36 0.01 30.76
CA GLU A 531 -8.11 0.66 32.05
C GLU A 531 -6.80 0.15 32.67
N GLY A 532 -5.98 1.08 33.17
CA GLY A 532 -4.66 0.78 33.74
C GLY A 532 -3.58 0.36 32.72
N VAL A 533 -3.91 0.26 31.43
CA VAL A 533 -2.97 -0.17 30.37
C VAL A 533 -2.71 0.93 29.35
N PHE A 534 -3.77 1.39 28.66
CA PHE A 534 -3.65 2.41 27.62
C PHE A 534 -4.99 3.14 27.45
N GLN A 535 -4.93 4.45 27.18
CA GLN A 535 -6.14 5.29 27.05
C GLN A 535 -7.00 4.90 25.84
N GLY A 536 -6.38 4.41 24.77
CA GLY A 536 -7.05 4.11 23.50
C GLY A 536 -7.09 5.31 22.56
N LEU A 537 -6.89 5.06 21.26
CA LEU A 537 -6.89 6.10 20.24
C LEU A 537 -8.28 6.73 20.05
N ILE A 538 -9.36 5.94 20.07
CA ILE A 538 -10.72 6.46 19.90
C ILE A 538 -11.11 7.41 21.04
N PRO A 539 -10.85 7.09 22.33
CA PRO A 539 -11.01 8.06 23.41
C PRO A 539 -10.22 9.36 23.21
N ILE A 540 -8.97 9.29 22.74
CA ILE A 540 -8.15 10.49 22.49
C ILE A 540 -8.72 11.32 21.33
N LEU A 541 -9.11 10.68 20.23
CA LEU A 541 -9.74 11.34 19.07
C LEU A 541 -11.05 12.04 19.48
N ASN A 542 -11.87 11.40 20.32
CA ASN A 542 -13.11 12.02 20.82
C ASN A 542 -12.83 13.24 21.69
N CYS A 543 -11.82 13.18 22.57
CA CYS A 543 -11.39 14.34 23.37
C CYS A 543 -10.92 15.49 22.47
N TYR A 544 -10.21 15.19 21.39
CA TYR A 544 -9.82 16.19 20.40
C TYR A 544 -11.03 16.85 19.73
N LEU A 545 -11.98 16.05 19.27
CA LEU A 545 -13.21 16.54 18.63
C LEU A 545 -14.10 17.36 19.57
N GLU A 546 -14.07 17.08 20.88
CA GLU A 546 -14.79 17.87 21.90
C GLU A 546 -14.20 19.26 22.11
N ASN A 547 -12.89 19.41 21.92
CA ASN A 547 -12.18 20.67 22.08
C ASN A 547 -12.11 21.50 20.78
N MET A 548 -12.65 20.97 19.68
CA MET A 548 -12.67 21.66 18.39
C MET A 548 -14.06 22.20 18.06
N GLU A 549 -14.08 23.34 17.36
CA GLU A 549 -15.28 23.86 16.74
C GLU A 549 -15.63 23.02 15.50
N VAL A 550 -16.35 21.92 15.73
CA VAL A 550 -16.87 21.03 14.69
C VAL A 550 -18.39 21.16 14.64
N ASP A 551 -18.93 21.44 13.46
CA ASP A 551 -20.39 21.47 13.28
C ASP A 551 -21.01 20.08 13.56
N VAL A 552 -22.27 20.08 13.95
CA VAL A 552 -22.97 18.86 14.39
C VAL A 552 -22.98 17.79 13.32
N ASP A 553 -23.15 18.19 12.06
CA ASP A 553 -23.22 17.28 10.93
C ASP A 553 -21.88 16.56 10.73
N THR A 554 -20.79 17.32 10.64
CA THR A 554 -19.42 16.81 10.55
C THR A 554 -19.10 15.88 11.73
N ARG A 555 -19.45 16.27 12.95
CA ARG A 555 -19.23 15.44 14.14
C ARG A 555 -19.97 14.10 14.05
N CYS A 556 -21.21 14.09 13.57
CA CYS A 556 -21.97 12.85 13.39
C CYS A 556 -21.33 11.92 12.35
N THR A 557 -20.84 12.46 11.23
CA THR A 557 -20.12 11.69 10.21
C THR A 557 -18.88 11.03 10.78
N ILE A 558 -18.03 11.82 11.45
CA ILE A 558 -16.80 11.31 12.06
C ILE A 558 -17.12 10.22 13.08
N LEU A 559 -18.11 10.42 13.95
CA LEU A 559 -18.49 9.41 14.94
C LEU A 559 -18.98 8.10 14.32
N ASN A 560 -19.68 8.15 13.18
CA ASN A 560 -20.07 6.94 12.45
C ASN A 560 -18.86 6.19 11.89
N TYR A 561 -17.87 6.90 11.34
CA TYR A 561 -16.62 6.30 10.89
C TYR A 561 -15.81 5.70 12.04
N LEU A 562 -15.62 6.45 13.13
CA LEU A 562 -14.91 5.97 14.32
C LEU A 562 -15.60 4.76 14.95
N LYS A 563 -16.93 4.67 14.87
CA LYS A 563 -17.70 3.50 15.32
C LYS A 563 -17.37 2.24 14.53
N LEU A 564 -17.15 2.34 13.21
CA LEU A 564 -16.70 1.20 12.40
C LEU A 564 -15.33 0.70 12.91
N ILE A 565 -14.36 1.61 13.05
CA ILE A 565 -13.00 1.28 13.50
C ILE A 565 -13.01 0.66 14.90
N LYS A 566 -13.75 1.28 15.84
CA LYS A 566 -13.96 0.77 17.21
C LYS A 566 -14.48 -0.66 17.22
N LYS A 567 -15.53 -0.93 16.44
CA LYS A 567 -16.19 -2.24 16.44
C LYS A 567 -15.39 -3.32 15.72
N ARG A 568 -14.58 -2.96 14.72
CA ARG A 568 -13.62 -3.90 14.10
C ARG A 568 -12.52 -4.27 15.07
N ALA A 569 -11.97 -3.29 15.77
CA ALA A 569 -10.93 -3.50 16.76
C ALA A 569 -11.39 -4.43 17.91
N SER A 570 -12.63 -4.27 18.39
CA SER A 570 -13.19 -5.14 19.44
C SER A 570 -13.68 -6.49 18.94
N GLY A 571 -13.75 -6.69 17.62
CA GLY A 571 -14.30 -7.88 17.00
C GLY A 571 -15.83 -7.98 16.97
N GLU A 572 -16.54 -6.91 17.33
CA GLU A 572 -18.01 -6.82 17.17
C GLU A 572 -18.40 -6.77 15.68
N LEU A 573 -17.57 -6.15 14.84
CA LEU A 573 -17.66 -6.22 13.38
C LEU A 573 -16.48 -7.02 12.81
N MET A 574 -16.74 -7.74 11.72
CA MET A 574 -15.70 -8.49 11.02
C MET A 574 -14.84 -7.56 10.16
N THR A 575 -13.58 -7.93 9.96
CA THR A 575 -12.82 -7.45 8.81
C THR A 575 -13.38 -8.08 7.54
N MET A 576 -13.11 -7.47 6.39
CA MET A 576 -13.53 -8.03 5.10
C MET A 576 -12.93 -9.43 4.89
N ALA A 577 -11.66 -9.64 5.26
CA ALA A 577 -11.03 -10.96 5.18
C ALA A 577 -11.75 -12.01 6.01
N LYS A 578 -12.10 -11.71 7.26
CA LYS A 578 -12.86 -12.64 8.12
C LYS A 578 -14.25 -12.93 7.55
N TRP A 579 -14.96 -11.90 7.09
CA TRP A 579 -16.29 -12.06 6.49
C TRP A 579 -16.25 -12.94 5.24
N MET A 580 -15.29 -12.71 4.33
CA MET A 580 -15.08 -13.52 3.12
C MET A 580 -14.80 -14.99 3.48
N ARG A 581 -13.95 -15.24 4.50
CA ARG A 581 -13.70 -16.60 5.00
C ARG A 581 -14.95 -17.27 5.54
N GLU A 582 -15.74 -16.56 6.35
CA GLU A 582 -16.99 -17.09 6.87
C GLU A 582 -18.01 -17.38 5.78
N PHE A 583 -18.05 -16.55 4.73
CA PHE A 583 -18.88 -16.80 3.55
C PHE A 583 -18.48 -18.12 2.88
N VAL A 584 -17.19 -18.30 2.56
CA VAL A 584 -16.69 -19.52 1.91
C VAL A 584 -16.89 -20.75 2.80
N ALA A 585 -16.60 -20.65 4.09
CA ALA A 585 -16.75 -21.76 5.04
C ALA A 585 -18.20 -22.26 5.16
N LYS A 586 -19.19 -21.40 4.92
CA LYS A 586 -20.62 -21.72 4.95
C LYS A 586 -21.20 -22.03 3.57
N HIS A 587 -20.41 -21.91 2.50
CA HIS A 587 -20.88 -22.13 1.14
C HIS A 587 -21.18 -23.61 0.88
N PRO A 588 -22.35 -23.98 0.30
CA PRO A 588 -22.73 -25.38 0.08
C PRO A 588 -21.72 -26.22 -0.71
N ASP A 589 -21.05 -25.59 -1.69
CA ASP A 589 -20.06 -26.26 -2.55
C ASP A 589 -18.65 -26.33 -1.93
N TYR A 590 -18.41 -25.70 -0.78
CA TYR A 590 -17.10 -25.72 -0.14
C TYR A 590 -16.87 -27.04 0.57
N LYS A 591 -15.79 -27.74 0.18
CA LYS A 591 -15.51 -29.12 0.61
C LYS A 591 -14.57 -29.22 1.81
N GLN A 592 -14.33 -28.11 2.50
CA GLN A 592 -13.35 -28.03 3.60
C GLN A 592 -11.94 -28.40 3.14
N ASP A 593 -11.62 -28.20 1.86
CA ASP A 593 -10.36 -28.52 1.20
C ASP A 593 -9.53 -27.28 0.86
N SER A 594 -9.97 -26.10 1.33
CA SER A 594 -9.38 -24.79 1.03
C SER A 594 -9.40 -24.39 -0.44
N ILE A 595 -10.27 -25.01 -1.25
CA ILE A 595 -10.43 -24.67 -2.67
C ILE A 595 -11.63 -23.73 -2.87
N ILE A 596 -11.41 -22.67 -3.65
CA ILE A 596 -12.43 -21.70 -4.09
C ILE A 596 -12.73 -21.99 -5.55
N THR A 597 -13.87 -22.63 -5.84
CA THR A 597 -14.32 -22.93 -7.20
C THR A 597 -14.87 -21.69 -7.92
N ASP A 598 -15.10 -21.80 -9.24
CA ASP A 598 -15.75 -20.72 -10.01
C ASP A 598 -17.09 -20.31 -9.39
N LYS A 599 -17.91 -21.30 -8.99
CA LYS A 599 -19.21 -21.08 -8.34
C LYS A 599 -19.08 -20.34 -7.00
N ILE A 600 -18.18 -20.78 -6.12
CA ILE A 600 -17.94 -20.11 -4.83
C ILE A 600 -17.50 -18.65 -5.07
N ASN A 601 -16.59 -18.43 -6.02
CA ASN A 601 -16.12 -17.09 -6.36
C ASN A 601 -17.24 -16.21 -6.93
N TYR A 602 -18.09 -16.77 -7.78
CA TYR A 602 -19.22 -16.05 -8.35
C TYR A 602 -20.25 -15.64 -7.29
N ASP A 603 -20.66 -16.55 -6.42
CA ASP A 603 -21.62 -16.24 -5.36
C ASP A 603 -21.04 -15.22 -4.37
N LEU A 604 -19.75 -15.34 -4.03
CA LEU A 604 -19.04 -14.38 -3.18
C LEU A 604 -18.99 -12.98 -3.81
N LEU A 605 -18.49 -12.86 -5.04
CA LEU A 605 -18.35 -11.54 -5.68
C LEU A 605 -19.70 -10.93 -6.02
N ARG A 606 -20.73 -11.74 -6.27
CA ARG A 606 -22.10 -11.26 -6.44
C ARG A 606 -22.65 -10.68 -5.15
N LYS A 607 -22.39 -11.32 -4.01
CA LYS A 607 -22.71 -10.79 -2.69
C LYS A 607 -21.96 -9.48 -2.43
N CYS A 608 -20.66 -9.43 -2.73
CA CYS A 608 -19.87 -8.21 -2.63
C CYS A 608 -20.45 -7.06 -3.47
N ASP A 609 -20.79 -7.32 -4.74
CA ASP A 609 -21.36 -6.33 -5.66
C ASP A 609 -22.68 -5.74 -5.13
N ARG A 610 -23.59 -6.59 -4.66
CA ARG A 610 -24.88 -6.14 -4.08
C ARG A 610 -24.68 -5.29 -2.82
N ILE A 611 -23.74 -5.67 -1.95
CA ILE A 611 -23.40 -4.88 -0.76
C ILE A 611 -22.80 -3.52 -1.17
N ALA A 612 -21.85 -3.51 -2.12
CA ALA A 612 -21.20 -2.28 -2.60
C ALA A 612 -22.20 -1.31 -3.26
N LYS A 613 -23.23 -1.83 -3.94
CA LYS A 613 -24.33 -1.04 -4.53
C LYS A 613 -25.41 -0.63 -3.52
N GLY A 614 -25.37 -1.15 -2.30
CA GLY A 614 -26.40 -0.92 -1.28
C GLY A 614 -27.71 -1.66 -1.54
N GLU A 615 -27.71 -2.64 -2.44
CA GLU A 615 -28.86 -3.51 -2.74
C GLU A 615 -29.07 -4.56 -1.65
N GLU A 616 -28.01 -4.87 -0.90
CA GLU A 616 -28.04 -5.84 0.19
C GLU A 616 -27.30 -5.30 1.43
N GLN A 617 -27.91 -5.46 2.61
CA GLN A 617 -27.29 -5.07 3.87
C GLN A 617 -26.37 -6.18 4.41
N CYS A 618 -25.30 -5.78 5.09
CA CYS A 618 -24.33 -6.69 5.71
C CYS A 618 -23.91 -6.17 7.10
N PRO A 619 -24.82 -6.20 8.10
CA PRO A 619 -24.58 -5.60 9.40
C PRO A 619 -23.37 -6.19 10.15
N GLU A 620 -22.96 -7.42 9.83
CA GLU A 620 -21.76 -8.07 10.38
C GLU A 620 -20.44 -7.45 9.87
N LEU A 621 -20.45 -6.81 8.69
CA LEU A 621 -19.28 -6.19 8.06
C LEU A 621 -19.26 -4.66 8.23
N ILE A 622 -20.40 -4.02 8.00
CA ILE A 622 -20.54 -2.55 7.96
C ILE A 622 -21.34 -1.98 9.13
N GLY A 623 -22.00 -2.82 9.93
CA GLY A 623 -22.97 -2.37 10.93
C GLY A 623 -24.22 -1.76 10.28
N ASN A 624 -24.88 -0.87 11.02
CA ASN A 624 -26.01 -0.07 10.52
C ASN A 624 -25.60 1.40 10.52
N PRO A 625 -24.78 1.86 9.56
CA PRO A 625 -24.43 3.26 9.47
C PRO A 625 -25.70 4.06 9.23
N VAL A 626 -25.83 5.20 9.91
CA VAL A 626 -26.96 6.10 9.69
C VAL A 626 -26.73 6.76 8.34
N ASN A 627 -27.33 6.18 7.29
CA ASN A 627 -27.28 6.77 5.96
C ASN A 627 -27.90 8.17 6.02
N ARG A 628 -27.12 9.18 5.65
CA ARG A 628 -27.73 10.44 5.21
C ARG A 628 -28.56 10.12 3.98
N SER A 629 -29.87 10.40 4.01
CA SER A 629 -30.63 10.60 2.77
C SER A 629 -29.85 11.59 1.91
N GLN A 630 -29.64 11.23 0.64
CA GLN A 630 -28.87 12.00 -0.34
C GLN A 630 -29.28 13.47 -0.41
#